data_AF-A0A3C0GTJ4-F1
#
_entry.id   AF-A0A3C0GTJ4-F1
#
_cell.length_a   1.000
_cell.length_b   1.000
_cell.length_c   1.000
_cell.angle_alpha   90.00
_cell.angle_beta   90.00
_cell.angle_gamma   90.00
#
_symmetry.space_group_name_H-M   'P 1'
#
loop_
_entity.id
_entity.type
_entity.pdbx_description
1 polymer ?
#
loop_
_entity_poly.entity_id
_entity_poly.type
_entity_poly.pdbx_seq_one_letter_code
_entity_poly.pdbx_strand_id
1 'polypeptide(L)' 'QLWQWLHVPGQHLDDGTAIDLALLDATLAQLPARLGDTAALPGSARIPESIALLADLSRREELTDFLTLPAYDRLD' A
#
# COMPACT_ATOMS: atom_id res chain seq x y z
N GLN A 1 -9.87 -1.74 1.18
CA GLN A 1 -10.13 -2.58 -0.01
C GLN A 1 -8.97 -3.51 -0.31
N LEU A 2 -7.72 -3.02 -0.50
CA LEU A 2 -6.55 -3.90 -0.76
C LEU A 2 -6.42 -5.10 0.19
N TRP A 3 -6.51 -4.85 1.50
CA TRP A 3 -6.51 -5.91 2.50
C TRP A 3 -7.58 -6.98 2.20
N GLN A 4 -8.83 -6.57 1.97
CA GLN A 4 -9.91 -7.50 1.67
C GLN A 4 -9.65 -8.29 0.39
N TRP A 5 -9.10 -7.66 -0.66
CA TRP A 5 -8.80 -8.37 -1.90
C TRP A 5 -7.68 -9.41 -1.74
N LEU A 6 -6.71 -9.17 -0.85
CA LEU A 6 -5.61 -10.10 -0.59
C LEU A 6 -6.01 -11.24 0.35
N HIS A 7 -7.00 -11.02 1.23
CA HIS A 7 -7.40 -11.97 2.27
C HIS A 7 -8.67 -12.77 1.90
N VAL A 8 -9.42 -12.35 0.89
CA VAL A 8 -10.53 -13.12 0.33
C VAL A 8 -10.04 -13.92 -0.88
N PRO A 9 -10.20 -15.25 -0.91
CA PRO A 9 -9.77 -16.07 -2.05
C PRO A 9 -10.54 -15.75 -3.34
N GLY A 10 -9.89 -15.97 -4.49
CA GLY A 10 -10.53 -15.90 -5.80
C GLY A 10 -10.69 -14.48 -6.37
N GLN A 11 -10.00 -13.50 -5.79
CA GLN A 11 -10.00 -12.12 -6.25
C GLN A 11 -9.10 -11.96 -7.48
N HIS A 12 -9.63 -11.30 -8.51
CA HIS A 12 -8.94 -11.04 -9.76
C HIS A 12 -9.23 -9.61 -10.23
N LEU A 13 -8.31 -9.03 -10.99
CA LEU A 13 -8.56 -7.82 -11.77
C LEU A 13 -9.49 -8.14 -12.96
N ASP A 14 -9.98 -7.09 -13.63
CA ASP A 14 -10.88 -7.21 -14.79
C ASP A 14 -10.26 -7.99 -15.97
N ASP A 15 -8.92 -8.01 -16.06
CA ASP A 15 -8.17 -8.77 -17.06
C ASP A 15 -7.88 -10.23 -16.66
N GLY A 16 -8.37 -10.66 -15.49
CA GLY A 16 -8.16 -12.00 -14.96
C GLY A 16 -6.85 -12.16 -14.17
N THR A 17 -6.04 -11.12 -13.99
CA THR A 17 -4.83 -11.18 -13.15
C THR A 17 -5.22 -11.44 -11.70
N ALA A 18 -4.64 -12.46 -11.06
CA ALA A 18 -4.88 -12.76 -9.65
C ALA A 18 -4.43 -11.60 -8.75
N ILE A 19 -5.26 -11.23 -7.77
CA ILE A 19 -4.87 -10.25 -6.75
C ILE A 19 -4.14 -10.97 -5.63
N ASP A 20 -2.81 -10.98 -5.70
CA ASP A 20 -1.93 -11.62 -4.74
C ASP A 20 -0.83 -10.66 -4.24
N LEU A 21 0.01 -11.17 -3.32
CA LEU A 21 1.11 -10.40 -2.75
C LEU A 21 2.17 -10.01 -3.80
N ALA A 22 2.37 -10.82 -4.83
CA ALA A 22 3.31 -10.51 -5.89
C ALA A 22 2.83 -9.33 -6.73
N LEU A 23 1.53 -9.28 -7.04
CA LEU A 23 0.91 -8.14 -7.71
C LEU A 23 0.99 -6.89 -6.84
N LEU A 24 0.73 -7.00 -5.54
CA LEU A 24 0.90 -5.87 -4.61
C LEU A 24 2.34 -5.33 -4.65
N ASP A 25 3.34 -6.20 -4.50
CA ASP A 25 4.75 -5.82 -4.45
C ASP A 25 5.20 -5.12 -5.74
N ALA A 26 4.85 -5.71 -6.89
CA ALA A 26 5.16 -5.14 -8.20
C ALA A 26 4.47 -3.78 -8.40
N THR A 27 3.22 -3.64 -7.95
CA THR A 27 2.47 -2.39 -8.05
C THR A 27 3.08 -1.30 -7.19
N LEU A 28 3.40 -1.60 -5.93
CA LEU A 28 3.99 -0.65 -4.99
C LEU A 28 5.39 -0.20 -5.43
N ALA A 29 6.21 -1.10 -5.99
CA ALA A 29 7.54 -0.78 -6.50
C ALA A 29 7.50 0.23 -7.67
N GLN A 30 6.41 0.26 -8.44
CA GLN A 30 6.23 1.20 -9.55
C GLN A 30 5.69 2.57 -9.13
N LEU A 31 5.17 2.71 -7.89
CA LEU A 31 4.54 3.96 -7.44
C LEU A 31 5.46 5.17 -7.49
N PRO A 32 6.73 5.14 -7.03
CA PRO A 32 7.59 6.31 -7.08
C PRO A 32 7.77 6.85 -8.49
N ALA A 33 7.98 5.96 -9.48
CA ALA A 33 8.10 6.35 -10.88
C ALA A 33 6.78 6.92 -11.43
N ARG A 34 5.63 6.35 -11.04
CA ARG A 34 4.31 6.85 -11.44
C ARG A 34 3.94 8.21 -10.85
N LEU A 35 4.42 8.50 -9.64
CA LEU A 35 4.22 9.80 -8.99
C LEU A 35 5.03 10.92 -9.68
N GLY A 36 6.07 10.56 -10.43
CA GLY A 36 6.88 11.51 -11.19
C GLY A 36 7.70 12.44 -10.28
N ASP A 37 7.85 13.70 -10.70
CA ASP A 37 8.54 14.69 -9.87
C ASP A 37 7.64 15.11 -8.70
N THR A 38 8.08 14.75 -7.51
CA THR A 38 7.39 15.02 -6.25
C THR A 38 8.11 16.06 -5.41
N ALA A 39 9.20 16.67 -5.91
CA ALA A 39 10.05 17.55 -5.11
C ALA A 39 9.29 18.76 -4.54
N ALA A 40 8.32 19.29 -5.29
CA ALA A 40 7.49 20.41 -4.86
C ALA A 40 6.29 20.01 -3.95
N LEU A 41 6.04 18.71 -3.77
CA LEU A 41 4.91 18.25 -2.96
C LEU A 41 5.26 18.33 -1.47
N PRO A 42 4.42 18.98 -0.64
CA PRO A 42 4.56 18.91 0.80
C PRO A 42 4.56 17.45 1.28
N GLY A 43 5.54 17.09 2.10
CA GLY A 43 5.66 15.72 2.63
C GLY A 43 6.22 14.70 1.64
N SER A 44 6.75 15.10 0.48
CA SER A 44 7.37 14.19 -0.50
C SER A 44 8.48 13.31 0.10
N ALA A 45 9.22 13.84 1.07
CA ALA A 45 10.22 13.09 1.83
C ALA A 45 9.66 11.84 2.54
N ARG A 46 8.35 11.78 2.81
CA ARG A 46 7.67 10.67 3.49
C ARG A 46 7.07 9.64 2.52
N ILE A 47 7.15 9.86 1.20
CA ILE A 47 6.57 8.93 0.21
C ILE A 47 7.10 7.49 0.40
N PRO A 48 8.40 7.24 0.58
CA PRO A 48 8.90 5.88 0.81
C PRO A 48 8.30 5.23 2.06
N GLU A 49 8.18 5.99 3.14
CA GLU A 49 7.61 5.52 4.40
C GLU A 49 6.10 5.24 4.27
N SER A 50 5.36 6.10 3.58
CA SER A 50 3.94 5.92 3.30
C SER A 50 3.67 4.67 2.47
N ILE A 51 4.50 4.41 1.45
CA ILE A 51 4.42 3.18 0.64
C ILE A 51 4.68 1.96 1.54
N ALA A 52 5.72 2.00 2.38
CA ALA A 52 6.03 0.91 3.29
C ALA A 52 4.90 0.64 4.30
N LEU A 53 4.29 1.70 4.87
CA LEU A 53 3.15 1.59 5.78
C LEU A 53 1.94 0.97 5.08
N LEU A 54 1.60 1.41 3.88
CA LEU A 54 0.49 0.82 3.11
C LEU A 54 0.74 -0.66 2.82
N ALA A 55 2.00 -1.00 2.49
CA ALA A 55 2.41 -2.37 2.23
C ALA A 55 2.22 -3.23 3.49
N ASP A 56 2.69 -2.77 4.65
CA ASP A 56 2.52 -3.46 5.93
C ASP A 56 1.04 -3.71 6.24
N LEU A 57 0.23 -2.65 6.23
CA LEU A 57 -1.21 -2.74 6.54
C LEU A 57 -1.96 -3.68 5.60
N SER A 58 -1.55 -3.77 4.33
CA SER A 58 -2.18 -4.65 3.36
C SER A 58 -1.85 -6.13 3.57
N ARG A 59 -0.75 -6.46 4.27
CA ARG A 59 -0.28 -7.83 4.51
C ARG A 59 -0.61 -8.38 5.90
N ARG A 60 -1.05 -7.54 6.83
CA ARG A 60 -1.41 -7.97 8.19
C ARG A 60 -2.52 -8.99 8.15
N GLU A 61 -2.42 -10.03 8.96
CA GLU A 61 -3.47 -11.06 9.10
C GLU A 61 -4.80 -10.45 9.57
N GLU A 62 -4.74 -9.40 10.39
CA GLU A 62 -5.91 -8.69 10.89
C GLU A 62 -5.99 -7.28 10.29
N LEU A 63 -7.19 -6.90 9.85
CA LEU A 63 -7.46 -5.54 9.41
C LEU A 63 -7.48 -4.62 10.63
N THR A 64 -6.56 -3.67 10.67
CA THR A 64 -6.55 -2.63 11.72
C THR A 64 -7.77 -1.72 11.58
N ASP A 65 -8.42 -1.41 12.71
CA ASP A 65 -9.63 -0.57 12.76
C ASP A 65 -9.40 0.83 12.18
N PHE A 66 -8.24 1.41 12.44
CA PHE A 66 -7.84 2.72 11.93
C PHE A 66 -6.39 2.73 11.48
N LEU A 67 -6.16 3.07 10.21
CA LEU A 67 -4.81 3.26 9.65
C LEU A 67 -3.99 4.32 10.40
N THR A 68 -4.67 5.22 11.12
CA THR A 68 -4.03 6.30 11.88
C THR A 68 -3.27 5.75 13.08
N LEU A 69 -3.70 4.68 13.74
CA LEU A 69 -2.99 4.15 14.91
C LEU A 69 -1.50 3.86 14.59
N PRO A 70 -1.17 3.03 13.59
CA PRO A 70 0.23 2.83 13.20
C PRO A 70 0.87 4.05 12.53
N ALA A 71 0.09 4.95 11.92
CA ALA A 71 0.66 6.17 11.36
C ALA A 71 1.10 7.16 12.46
N TYR A 72 0.36 7.25 13.56
CA TYR A 72 0.65 8.12 14.69
C TYR A 72 1.93 7.69 15.42
N ASP A 73 2.20 6.39 15.52
CA ASP A 73 3.47 5.87 16.08
C ASP A 73 4.72 6.35 15.30
N ARG A 74 4.53 6.89 14.09
CA ARG A 74 5.60 7.42 13.21
C ARG A 74 5.67 8.96 13.20
N LEU A 75 4.76 9.62 13.89
CA LEU A 75 4.77 11.06 14.11
C LEU A 75 5.49 11.32 15.43
N ASP A 76 6.72 11.83 15.37
CA ASP A 76 7.46 12.30 16.55
C ASP A 76 6.72 13.44 17.28
#